data_AF-A0A158JHK8-F1
#
_entry.id   AF-A0A158JHK8-F1
#
_cell.length_a   1.000
_cell.length_b   1.000
_cell.length_c   1.000
_cell.angle_alpha   90.00
_cell.angle_beta   90.00
_cell.angle_gamma   90.00
#
_symmetry.space_group_name_H-M   'P 1'
#
loop_
_entity.id
_entity.type
_entity.pdbx_description
1 polymer ?
#
loop_
_entity_poly.entity_id
_entity_poly.type
_entity_poly.pdbx_seq_one_letter_code
_entity_poly.pdbx_strand_id
1 'polypeptide(L)'
;MKPLQITVDAQGHTVISHSTSISEHCKSRARLLSSLVNMVAAPGGFEHFSAFPDAMKRDILSLMHSIAEEQLPVIDALEQHTAQSYYERGANASAEHYRQKHLPEVSEIQQPIEYTQH
;
A
#
# COMPACT_ATOMS: atom_id res chain seq x y z
N MET A 1 -3.08 -14.97 -16.20
CA MET A 1 -3.72 -15.31 -14.91
C MET A 1 -2.82 -14.78 -13.80
N LYS A 2 -3.35 -14.05 -12.81
CA LYS A 2 -2.54 -13.58 -11.67
C LYS A 2 -2.24 -14.76 -10.74
N PRO A 3 -1.04 -14.85 -10.14
CA PRO A 3 -0.69 -15.96 -9.26
C PRO A 3 -1.57 -15.94 -8.00
N LEU A 4 -2.09 -17.10 -7.65
CA LEU A 4 -2.80 -17.36 -6.39
C LEU A 4 -1.75 -17.70 -5.34
N GLN A 5 -1.81 -17.05 -4.18
CA GLN A 5 -1.09 -17.48 -2.99
C GLN A 5 -2.04 -18.28 -2.11
N ILE A 6 -1.62 -19.48 -1.74
CA ILE A 6 -2.37 -20.33 -0.82
C ILE A 6 -1.57 -20.32 0.49
N THR A 7 -2.17 -19.77 1.54
CA THR A 7 -1.60 -19.67 2.89
C THR A 7 -2.52 -20.37 3.89
N VAL A 8 -2.04 -20.63 5.10
CA VAL A 8 -2.87 -21.14 6.21
C VAL A 8 -2.93 -20.04 7.27
N ASP A 9 -4.13 -19.68 7.73
CA ASP A 9 -4.31 -18.68 8.77
C ASP A 9 -3.89 -19.19 10.17
N ALA A 10 -3.94 -18.32 11.18
CA ALA A 10 -3.58 -18.67 12.55
C ALA A 10 -4.53 -19.71 13.20
N GLN A 11 -5.67 -19.98 12.57
CA GLN A 11 -6.72 -20.88 13.00
C GLN A 11 -6.66 -22.23 12.26
N GLY A 12 -5.76 -22.38 11.28
CA GLY A 12 -5.57 -23.60 10.50
C GLY A 12 -6.42 -23.68 9.23
N HIS A 13 -7.09 -22.60 8.82
CA HIS A 13 -7.85 -22.58 7.57
C HIS A 13 -6.98 -22.20 6.37
N THR A 14 -7.23 -22.88 5.25
CA THR A 14 -6.62 -22.53 3.97
C THR A 14 -7.21 -21.22 3.46
N VAL A 15 -6.37 -20.19 3.39
CA VAL A 15 -6.68 -18.88 2.79
C VAL A 15 -6.09 -18.83 1.39
N ILE A 16 -6.96 -18.65 0.41
CA ILE A 16 -6.55 -18.40 -0.98
C ILE A 16 -6.57 -16.90 -1.19
N SER A 17 -5.39 -16.29 -1.29
CA SER A 17 -5.23 -14.87 -1.55
C SER A 17 -4.78 -14.63 -2.99
N HIS A 18 -5.34 -13.61 -3.62
CA HIS A 18 -4.77 -13.09 -4.86
C HIS A 18 -3.63 -12.14 -4.49
N SER A 19 -2.50 -12.24 -5.19
CA SER A 19 -1.40 -11.27 -5.08
C SER A 19 -1.80 -9.95 -5.77
N THR A 20 -2.83 -9.27 -5.28
CA THR A 20 -3.16 -7.92 -5.72
C THR A 20 -2.50 -6.98 -4.73
N SER A 21 -1.66 -6.08 -5.23
CA SER A 21 -1.13 -5.00 -4.40
C SER A 21 -2.28 -4.29 -3.71
N ILE A 22 -2.16 -4.10 -2.39
CA ILE A 22 -3.16 -3.42 -1.58
C ILE A 22 -3.53 -2.05 -2.16
N SER A 23 -2.56 -1.34 -2.78
CA SER A 23 -2.80 -0.08 -3.49
C SER A 23 -3.74 -0.25 -4.69
N GLU A 24 -3.55 -1.28 -5.50
CA GLU A 24 -4.41 -1.55 -6.66
C GLU A 24 -5.81 -2.01 -6.22
N HIS A 25 -5.90 -2.78 -5.14
CA HIS A 25 -7.17 -3.16 -4.54
C HIS A 25 -7.94 -1.92 -4.07
N CYS A 26 -7.30 -1.02 -3.30
CA CYS A 26 -7.91 0.22 -2.83
C CYS A 26 -8.40 1.10 -3.98
N LYS A 27 -7.55 1.32 -4.99
CA LYS A 27 -7.92 2.11 -6.18
C LYS A 27 -9.13 1.51 -6.88
N SER A 28 -9.17 0.19 -7.05
CA SER A 28 -10.29 -0.49 -7.70
C SER A 28 -11.60 -0.30 -6.92
N ARG A 29 -11.56 -0.43 -5.60
CA ARG A 29 -12.74 -0.28 -4.73
C ARG A 29 -13.21 1.18 -4.68
N ALA A 30 -12.29 2.15 -4.59
CA ALA A 30 -12.60 3.57 -4.66
C ALA A 30 -13.27 3.96 -5.98
N ARG A 31 -12.79 3.44 -7.13
CA ARG A 31 -13.44 3.64 -8.44
C ARG A 31 -14.85 3.05 -8.48
N LEU A 32 -15.06 1.86 -7.91
CA LEU A 32 -16.38 1.25 -7.85
C LEU A 32 -17.35 2.08 -7.01
N LEU A 33 -16.94 2.50 -5.81
CA LEU A 33 -17.76 3.36 -4.95
C LEU A 33 -18.10 4.68 -5.65
N SER A 34 -17.11 5.34 -6.26
CA SER A 34 -17.33 6.57 -7.01
C SER A 34 -18.31 6.37 -8.17
N SER A 35 -18.24 5.24 -8.88
CA SER A 35 -19.17 4.94 -9.98
C SER A 35 -20.60 4.74 -9.48
N LEU A 36 -20.78 4.05 -8.35
CA LEU A 36 -22.10 3.85 -7.73
C LEU A 36 -22.69 5.17 -7.22
N VAL A 37 -21.88 6.00 -6.56
CA VAL A 37 -22.30 7.34 -6.13
C VAL A 37 -22.70 8.20 -7.34
N ASN A 38 -21.87 8.22 -8.38
CA ASN A 38 -22.13 9.00 -9.58
C ASN A 38 -23.37 8.54 -10.34
N MET A 39 -23.70 7.24 -10.31
CA MET A 39 -24.93 6.73 -10.89
C MET A 39 -26.16 7.33 -10.20
N VAL A 40 -26.15 7.38 -8.86
CA VAL A 40 -27.27 7.93 -8.08
C VAL A 40 -27.31 9.46 -8.12
N ALA A 41 -26.14 10.11 -8.13
CA ALA A 41 -26.01 11.57 -8.11
C ALA A 41 -26.10 12.21 -9.51
N ALA A 42 -26.11 11.43 -10.58
CA ALA A 42 -26.31 11.94 -11.93
C ALA A 42 -27.66 12.68 -12.03
N PRO A 43 -27.81 13.67 -12.92
CA PRO A 43 -29.10 14.30 -13.18
C PRO A 43 -30.15 13.26 -13.56
N GLY A 44 -31.27 13.18 -12.83
CA GLY A 44 -32.28 12.15 -13.02
C GLY A 44 -31.93 10.77 -12.43
N GLY A 45 -30.72 10.59 -11.92
CA GLY A 45 -30.20 9.32 -11.42
C GLY A 45 -30.90 8.86 -10.15
N PHE A 46 -31.24 9.80 -9.26
CA PHE A 46 -31.99 9.50 -8.04
C PHE A 46 -33.42 9.06 -8.35
N GLU A 47 -34.06 9.67 -9.34
CA GLU A 47 -35.41 9.33 -9.80
C GLU A 47 -35.44 7.92 -10.42
N HIS A 48 -34.45 7.58 -11.26
CA HIS A 48 -34.30 6.24 -11.81
C HIS A 48 -33.99 5.21 -10.72
N PHE A 49 -33.10 5.54 -9.78
CA PHE A 49 -32.79 4.69 -8.64
C PHE A 49 -34.03 4.45 -7.77
N SER A 50 -34.83 5.49 -7.53
CA SER A 50 -36.06 5.42 -6.73
C SER A 50 -37.12 4.53 -7.39
N ALA A 51 -37.13 4.46 -8.72
CA ALA A 51 -38.01 3.60 -9.51
C ALA A 51 -37.61 2.11 -9.48
N PHE A 52 -36.43 1.75 -8.97
CA PHE A 52 -36.05 0.35 -8.82
C PHE A 52 -36.86 -0.36 -7.73
N PRO A 53 -37.06 -1.69 -7.86
CA PRO A 53 -37.62 -2.50 -6.78
C PRO A 53 -36.85 -2.34 -5.47
N ASP A 54 -37.55 -2.37 -4.34
CA ASP A 54 -36.95 -2.15 -3.01
C ASP A 54 -35.80 -3.11 -2.68
N ALA A 55 -35.88 -4.36 -3.14
CA ALA A 55 -34.77 -5.31 -2.97
C ALA A 55 -33.49 -4.80 -3.65
N MET A 56 -33.59 -4.35 -4.90
CA MET A 56 -32.45 -3.84 -5.66
C MET A 56 -31.88 -2.55 -5.06
N LYS A 57 -32.75 -1.63 -4.59
CA LYS A 57 -32.29 -0.43 -3.88
C LYS A 57 -31.49 -0.79 -2.63
N ARG A 58 -31.98 -1.75 -1.83
CA ARG A 58 -31.27 -2.24 -0.65
C ARG A 58 -29.95 -2.88 -1.01
N ASP A 59 -29.89 -3.68 -2.06
CA ASP A 59 -28.65 -4.34 -2.48
C ASP A 59 -27.59 -3.33 -2.91
N ILE A 60 -27.98 -2.30 -3.69
CA ILE A 60 -27.07 -1.23 -4.13
C ILE A 60 -26.56 -0.43 -2.93
N LEU A 61 -27.45 -0.02 -2.02
CA LEU A 61 -27.05 0.72 -0.81
C LEU A 61 -26.17 -0.12 0.11
N SER A 62 -26.48 -1.41 0.26
CA SER A 62 -25.69 -2.35 1.06
C SER A 62 -24.32 -2.57 0.45
N LEU A 63 -24.22 -2.63 -0.88
CA LEU A 63 -22.95 -2.71 -1.58
C LEU A 63 -22.11 -1.43 -1.38
N MET A 64 -22.71 -0.24 -1.53
CA MET A 64 -22.02 1.03 -1.29
C MET A 64 -21.50 1.11 0.16
N HIS A 65 -22.34 0.75 1.13
CA HIS A 65 -21.98 0.71 2.55
C HIS A 65 -20.83 -0.27 2.80
N SER A 66 -20.93 -1.50 2.27
CA SER A 66 -19.89 -2.53 2.46
C SER A 66 -18.55 -2.12 1.86
N ILE A 67 -18.55 -1.47 0.69
CA ILE A 67 -17.31 -0.95 0.09
C ILE A 67 -16.71 0.14 0.99
N ALA A 68 -17.53 1.07 1.49
CA ALA A 68 -17.05 2.16 2.35
C ALA A 68 -16.46 1.64 3.67
N GLU A 69 -17.16 0.73 4.34
CA GLU A 69 -16.71 0.11 5.60
C GLU A 69 -15.41 -0.68 5.42
N GLU A 70 -15.28 -1.44 4.33
CA GLU A 70 -14.08 -2.22 4.05
C GLU A 70 -12.86 -1.34 3.74
N GLN A 71 -13.05 -0.12 3.19
CA GLN A 71 -11.93 0.76 2.88
C GLN A 71 -11.33 1.44 4.12
N LEU A 72 -12.10 1.69 5.18
CA LEU A 72 -11.60 2.42 6.35
C LEU A 72 -10.41 1.73 7.04
N PRO A 73 -10.46 0.44 7.41
CA PRO A 73 -9.32 -0.25 8.01
C PRO A 73 -8.13 -0.39 7.05
N VAL A 74 -8.40 -0.49 5.76
CA VAL A 74 -7.36 -0.68 4.74
C VAL A 74 -6.58 0.63 4.52
N ILE A 75 -7.27 1.78 4.54
CA ILE A 75 -6.62 3.09 4.49
C ILE A 75 -5.77 3.31 5.74
N ASP A 76 -6.29 3.00 6.94
CA ASP A 76 -5.54 3.14 8.19
C ASP A 76 -4.29 2.23 8.21
N ALA A 77 -4.43 0.96 7.80
CA ALA A 77 -3.30 0.04 7.65
C ALA A 77 -2.26 0.53 6.63
N LEU A 78 -2.70 1.14 5.53
CA LEU A 78 -1.81 1.78 4.56
C LEU A 78 -1.08 2.97 5.17
N GLU A 79 -1.78 3.88 5.83
CA GLU A 79 -1.18 5.06 6.45
C GLU A 79 -0.12 4.66 7.49
N GLN A 80 -0.42 3.71 8.36
CA GLN A 80 0.50 3.19 9.36
C GLN A 80 1.75 2.57 8.72
N HIS A 81 1.58 1.71 7.72
CA HIS A 81 2.70 1.07 7.04
C HIS A 81 3.56 2.07 6.25
N THR A 82 2.94 3.09 5.64
CA THR A 82 3.69 4.11 4.89
C THR A 82 4.46 5.01 5.85
N ALA A 83 3.84 5.45 6.95
CA ALA A 83 4.49 6.25 7.99
C ALA A 83 5.69 5.52 8.61
N GLN A 84 5.53 4.23 8.93
CA GLN A 84 6.62 3.40 9.43
C GLN A 84 7.75 3.23 8.40
N SER A 85 7.40 2.98 7.13
CA SER A 85 8.40 2.85 6.05
C SER A 85 9.21 4.13 5.85
N TYR A 86 8.59 5.31 5.89
CA TYR A 86 9.31 6.58 5.79
C TYR A 86 10.23 6.81 6.99
N TYR A 87 9.78 6.47 8.20
CA TYR A 87 10.60 6.55 9.41
C TYR A 87 11.83 5.64 9.32
N GLU A 88 11.64 4.36 8.97
CA GLU A 88 12.73 3.39 8.81
C GLU A 88 13.72 3.83 7.71
N ARG A 89 13.22 4.38 6.61
CA ARG A 89 14.06 4.90 5.52
C ARG A 89 14.87 6.11 5.97
N GLY A 90 14.29 7.01 6.77
CA GLY A 90 14.98 8.15 7.37
C GLY A 90 16.03 7.74 8.41
N ALA A 91 15.72 6.75 9.24
CA ALA A 91 16.64 6.18 10.21
C ALA A 91 17.83 5.50 9.52
N ASN A 92 17.58 4.69 8.48
CA ASN A 92 18.62 4.04 7.69
C ASN A 92 19.48 5.04 6.90
N ALA A 93 18.88 6.07 6.30
CA ALA A 93 19.63 7.13 5.62
C ALA A 93 20.53 7.90 6.60
N SER A 94 20.03 8.17 7.81
CA SER A 94 20.81 8.83 8.87
C SER A 94 21.95 7.94 9.36
N ALA A 95 21.67 6.66 9.63
CA ALA A 95 22.69 5.68 10.05
C ALA A 95 23.78 5.49 8.98
N GLU A 96 23.42 5.45 7.70
CA GLU A 96 24.36 5.38 6.59
C GLU A 96 25.21 6.65 6.47
N HIS A 97 24.60 7.84 6.65
CA HIS A 97 25.35 9.10 6.71
C HIS A 97 26.36 9.14 7.86
N TYR A 98 26.02 8.60 9.03
CA TYR A 98 26.96 8.47 10.15
C TYR A 98 28.08 7.47 9.84
N ARG A 99 27.78 6.32 9.23
CA ARG A 99 28.78 5.35 8.76
C ARG A 99 29.76 5.98 7.77
N GLN A 100 29.26 6.78 6.82
CA GLN A 100 30.08 7.46 5.83
C GLN A 100 30.96 8.56 6.43
N LYS A 101 30.49 9.30 7.45
CA LYS A 101 31.31 10.28 8.18
C LYS A 101 32.39 9.65 9.07
N HIS A 102 32.24 8.38 9.45
CA HIS A 102 33.20 7.66 10.29
C HIS A 102 34.10 6.68 9.54
N LEU A 103 34.02 6.61 8.21
CA LEU A 103 35.08 6.01 7.41
C LEU A 103 36.31 6.92 7.52
N PRO A 104 37.44 6.46 8.09
CA PRO A 104 38.65 7.26 8.08
C PRO A 104 39.02 7.52 6.62
N GLU A 105 39.27 8.79 6.28
CA GLU A 105 40.02 9.11 5.06
C GLU A 105 41.24 8.19 5.05
N VAL A 106 41.29 7.30 4.06
CA VAL A 106 42.50 6.55 3.76
C VAL A 106 43.53 7.60 3.35
N SER A 107 44.25 8.10 4.36
CA SER A 107 45.37 9.00 4.18
C SER A 107 46.33 8.34 3.21
N GLU A 108 46.61 9.07 2.14
CA GLU A 108 47.47 8.66 1.04
C GLU A 108 48.74 7.99 1.57
N ILE A 109 49.05 6.87 0.94
CA ILE A 109 50.17 5.99 1.22
C ILE A 109 51.47 6.80 1.25
N GLN A 110 52.25 6.55 2.32
CA GLN A 110 53.59 7.05 2.56
C GLN A 110 54.50 6.95 1.32
N GLN A 111 55.28 8.02 1.12
CA GLN A 111 56.33 8.16 0.10
C GLN A 111 57.26 6.95 0.01
N PRO A 112 57.77 6.60 -1.19
CA PRO A 112 58.67 5.48 -1.36
C PRO A 112 60.04 5.78 -0.75
N ILE A 113 60.45 4.95 0.20
CA ILE A 113 61.81 4.92 0.74
C ILE A 113 62.68 4.20 -0.30
N GLU A 114 63.50 4.94 -1.03
CA GLU A 114 64.59 4.37 -1.83
C GLU A 114 65.62 3.74 -0.90
N TYR A 115 65.71 2.42 -0.90
CA TYR A 115 66.83 1.67 -0.32
C TYR A 115 67.90 1.52 -1.40
N THR A 116 68.96 2.33 -1.33
CA THR A 116 70.21 2.04 -2.04
C THR A 116 71.11 1.22 -1.11
N GLN A 117 71.30 -0.05 -1.43
CA GLN A 117 72.35 -0.89 -0.86
C GLN A 117 73.38 -1.25 -1.95
N HIS A 118 74.65 -1.07 -1.56
CA HIS A 118 75.93 -1.44 -2.18
C HIS A 118 76.57 -0.48 -3.18
#